data_AF-A0A929YJE3-F1
#
_entry.id   AF-A0A929YJE3-F1
#
_cell.length_a   1.000
_cell.length_b   1.000
_cell.length_c   1.000
_cell.angle_alpha   90.00
_cell.angle_beta   90.00
_cell.angle_gamma   90.00
#
_symmetry.space_group_name_H-M   'P 1'
#
loop_
_entity.id
_entity.type
_entity.pdbx_description
1 polymer ?
#
loop_
_entity_poly.entity_id
_entity_poly.type
_entity_poly.pdbx_seq_one_letter_code
_entity_poly.pdbx_strand_id
1 'polypeptide(L)'
;MSIKQVVRALLAGAVLLLVLCALSFMALHGSIKKLIAAQENYTDSLKLAEELRQSSDDLTNFARLYVQTGNEKYKEIYMDIVNIRAGKQARPVGYNADFWSTVPENVKAAVANTEGEPIKLTDLMRKQGFTDDEMDLLQQASDLSTKLAETETIAFNAIAHQLSAEEVRKKQPEESEEAFANRIMNDSTYMSQKNAIMTPLNQFETLLENRLDSSIAHMLSQVRMYSVVMILSLILVALSFAIIFTYVIRKIVYPIEKMTRAIGKGEDGKVFINEIHLVVKNDLRRLADNINDAMSQMRSFLNATNQAITTQASSSEELSCASDTLAEVSHQMAIRITESAKQADSQMQATSGSAESM
;
A
#
# COMPACT_ATOMS: atom_id res chain seq x y z
N MET A 1 19.53 13.98 -26.92
CA MET A 1 18.45 13.00 -26.70
C MET A 1 17.13 13.73 -26.83
N SER A 2 16.12 13.11 -27.44
CA SER A 2 14.83 13.81 -27.62
C SER A 2 14.15 14.03 -26.27
N ILE A 3 13.52 15.19 -26.09
CA ILE A 3 12.73 15.52 -24.89
C ILE A 3 11.67 14.43 -24.66
N LYS A 4 11.04 13.95 -25.74
CA LYS A 4 10.04 12.88 -25.68
C LYS A 4 10.60 11.59 -25.09
N GLN A 5 11.83 11.20 -25.46
CA GLN A 5 12.45 9.97 -24.96
C GLN A 5 12.77 10.07 -23.47
N VAL A 6 13.36 11.19 -23.03
CA VAL A 6 13.71 11.40 -21.61
C VAL A 6 12.45 11.47 -20.74
N VAL A 7 11.44 12.22 -21.17
CA VAL A 7 10.17 12.34 -20.42
C VAL A 7 9.47 10.98 -20.33
N ARG A 8 9.41 10.19 -21.41
CA ARG A 8 8.85 8.83 -21.38
C ARG A 8 9.61 7.93 -20.40
N ALA A 9 10.94 7.98 -20.39
CA ALA A 9 11.76 7.18 -19.47
C ALA A 9 11.52 7.57 -18.01
N LEU A 10 11.48 8.88 -17.71
CA LEU A 10 11.20 9.37 -16.35
C LEU A 10 9.79 9.00 -15.88
N LEU A 11 8.78 9.15 -16.75
CA LEU A 11 7.40 8.77 -16.43
C LEU A 11 7.26 7.26 -16.24
N ALA A 12 7.89 6.45 -17.09
CA ALA A 12 7.90 5.00 -16.94
C ALA A 12 8.52 4.57 -15.61
N GLY A 13 9.64 5.21 -15.22
CA GLY A 13 10.26 5.00 -13.91
C GLY A 13 9.36 5.39 -12.74
N ALA A 14 8.68 6.53 -12.83
CA ALA A 14 7.73 6.97 -11.80
C ALA A 14 6.53 6.02 -11.67
N VAL A 15 5.98 5.53 -12.79
CA VAL A 15 4.92 4.52 -12.80
C VAL A 15 5.39 3.22 -12.16
N LEU A 16 6.61 2.76 -12.45
CA LEU A 16 7.18 1.56 -11.83
C LEU A 16 7.33 1.73 -10.31
N LEU A 17 7.78 2.90 -9.84
CA LEU A 17 7.85 3.21 -8.41
C LEU A 17 6.47 3.25 -7.75
N LEU A 18 5.44 3.76 -8.44
CA LEU A 18 4.06 3.73 -7.95
C LEU A 18 3.53 2.30 -7.84
N VAL A 19 3.80 1.44 -8.82
CA VAL A 19 3.44 0.01 -8.74
C VAL A 19 4.14 -0.66 -7.55
N LEU A 20 5.44 -0.42 -7.37
CA LEU A 20 6.19 -0.94 -6.23
C LEU A 20 5.62 -0.43 -4.90
N CYS A 21 5.24 0.84 -4.82
CA CYS A 21 4.60 1.43 -3.64
C CYS A 21 3.22 0.80 -3.35
N ALA A 22 2.44 0.50 -4.39
CA ALA A 22 1.16 -0.18 -4.25
C ALA A 22 1.36 -1.63 -3.75
N LEU A 23 2.36 -2.35 -4.27
CA LEU A 23 2.71 -3.69 -3.80
C LEU A 23 3.19 -3.69 -2.34
N SER A 24 4.04 -2.73 -1.95
CA SER A 24 4.47 -2.60 -0.55
C SER A 24 3.31 -2.28 0.38
N PHE A 25 2.36 -1.45 -0.07
CA PHE A 25 1.15 -1.16 0.70
C PHE A 25 0.27 -2.41 0.88
N MET A 26 0.07 -3.21 -0.17
CA MET A 26 -0.66 -4.48 -0.07
C MET A 26 0.03 -5.45 0.88
N ALA A 27 1.38 -5.56 0.82
CA ALA A 27 2.15 -6.40 1.72
C ALA A 27 2.03 -5.96 3.19
N LEU A 28 2.13 -4.65 3.45
CA LEU A 28 1.93 -4.09 4.79
C LEU A 28 0.52 -4.39 5.30
N HIS A 29 -0.50 -4.11 4.49
CA HIS A 29 -1.89 -4.36 4.87
C HIS A 29 -2.14 -5.85 5.16
N GLY A 30 -1.59 -6.75 4.35
CA GLY A 30 -1.64 -8.20 4.59
C GLY A 30 -0.95 -8.60 5.90
N SER A 31 0.19 -7.99 6.22
CA SER A 31 0.90 -8.25 7.49
C SER A 31 0.12 -7.76 8.72
N ILE A 32 -0.57 -6.62 8.62
CA ILE A 32 -1.44 -6.10 9.70
C ILE A 32 -2.62 -7.06 9.92
N LYS A 33 -3.25 -7.57 8.86
CA LYS A 33 -4.32 -8.57 8.99
C LYS A 33 -3.86 -9.83 9.71
N LYS A 34 -2.67 -10.34 9.35
CA LYS A 34 -2.08 -11.52 10.03
C LYS A 34 -1.78 -11.23 11.49
N LEU A 35 -1.30 -10.03 11.83
CA LEU A 35 -1.06 -9.62 13.21
C LEU A 35 -2.38 -9.59 14.02
N ILE A 36 -3.45 -9.02 13.47
CA ILE A 36 -4.76 -8.98 14.13
C ILE A 36 -5.28 -10.40 14.38
N ALA A 37 -5.25 -11.27 13.37
CA ALA A 37 -5.68 -12.66 13.51
C ALA A 37 -4.82 -13.43 14.54
N ALA A 38 -3.51 -13.17 14.60
CA ALA A 38 -2.64 -13.74 15.62
C ALA A 38 -2.98 -13.24 17.02
N GLN A 39 -3.36 -11.97 17.17
CA GLN A 39 -3.77 -11.38 18.45
C GLN A 39 -5.12 -11.94 18.95
N GLU A 40 -6.06 -12.15 18.03
CA GLU A 40 -7.33 -12.84 18.32
C GLU A 40 -7.04 -14.28 18.79
N ASN A 41 -6.23 -15.03 18.04
CA ASN A 41 -5.83 -16.38 18.41
C ASN A 41 -5.09 -16.44 19.76
N TYR A 42 -4.23 -15.45 20.05
CA TYR A 42 -3.55 -15.29 21.34
C TYR A 42 -4.57 -15.21 22.48
N THR A 43 -5.54 -14.30 22.35
CA THR A 43 -6.54 -14.03 23.37
C THR A 43 -7.44 -15.24 23.61
N ASP A 44 -7.91 -15.88 22.55
CA ASP A 44 -8.81 -17.03 22.66
C ASP A 44 -8.09 -18.28 23.18
N SER A 45 -6.80 -18.45 22.84
CA SER A 45 -5.98 -19.53 23.41
C SER A 45 -5.78 -19.34 24.92
N LEU A 46 -5.50 -18.12 25.37
CA LEU A 46 -5.37 -17.84 26.81
C LEU A 46 -6.69 -18.02 27.57
N LYS A 47 -7.84 -17.64 26.98
CA LYS A 47 -9.15 -17.91 27.59
C LYS A 47 -9.39 -19.39 27.82
N LEU A 48 -9.07 -20.24 26.83
CA LEU A 48 -9.23 -21.69 26.96
C LEU A 48 -8.27 -22.27 28.00
N ALA A 49 -7.01 -21.80 28.02
CA ALA A 49 -6.02 -22.21 29.02
C ALA A 49 -6.47 -21.85 30.44
N GLU A 50 -6.95 -20.62 30.65
CA GLU A 50 -7.45 -20.16 31.94
C GLU A 50 -8.73 -20.89 32.35
N GLU A 51 -9.66 -21.15 31.42
CA GLU A 51 -10.85 -21.98 31.68
C GLU A 51 -10.43 -23.37 32.19
N LEU A 52 -9.41 -23.98 31.57
CA LEU A 52 -8.91 -25.28 32.01
C LEU A 52 -8.34 -25.21 33.42
N ARG A 53 -7.45 -24.26 33.70
CA ARG A 53 -6.82 -24.10 35.02
C ARG A 53 -7.87 -23.84 36.09
N GLN A 54 -8.73 -22.85 35.87
CA GLN A 54 -9.76 -22.48 36.82
C GLN A 54 -10.75 -23.63 37.05
N SER A 55 -11.14 -24.37 36.01
CA SER A 55 -12.00 -25.54 36.17
C SER A 55 -11.35 -26.65 37.03
N SER A 56 -10.02 -26.77 37.03
CA SER A 56 -9.32 -27.72 37.91
C SER A 56 -9.39 -27.27 39.37
N ASP A 57 -9.25 -25.98 39.62
CA ASP A 57 -9.36 -25.42 40.98
C ASP A 57 -10.80 -25.45 41.49
N ASP A 58 -11.78 -25.15 40.63
CA ASP A 58 -13.20 -25.20 40.93
C ASP A 58 -13.64 -26.62 41.30
N LEU A 59 -13.17 -27.66 40.58
CA LEU A 59 -13.47 -29.05 40.93
C LEU A 59 -13.03 -29.38 42.36
N THR A 60 -11.79 -29.04 42.73
CA THR A 60 -11.31 -29.21 44.12
C THR A 60 -12.16 -28.41 45.11
N ASN A 61 -12.46 -27.14 44.79
CA ASN A 61 -13.20 -26.26 45.67
C ASN A 61 -14.61 -26.79 45.95
N PHE A 62 -15.36 -27.13 44.90
CA PHE A 62 -16.73 -27.63 45.02
C PHE A 62 -16.79 -29.04 45.61
N ALA A 63 -15.80 -29.90 45.34
CA ALA A 63 -15.69 -31.18 46.00
C ALA A 63 -15.54 -31.01 47.52
N ARG A 64 -14.65 -30.12 47.97
CA ARG A 64 -14.47 -29.82 49.40
C ARG A 64 -15.68 -29.16 50.03
N LEU A 65 -16.31 -28.20 49.35
CA LEU A 65 -17.53 -27.54 49.84
C LEU A 65 -18.66 -28.54 50.02
N TYR A 66 -18.85 -29.48 49.09
CA TYR A 66 -19.81 -30.57 49.26
C TYR A 66 -19.46 -31.43 50.47
N VAL A 67 -18.21 -31.88 50.58
CA VAL A 67 -17.76 -32.75 51.67
C VAL A 67 -17.90 -32.10 53.05
N GLN A 68 -17.66 -30.79 53.13
CA GLN A 68 -17.76 -30.05 54.38
C GLN A 68 -19.20 -29.73 54.79
N THR A 69 -20.09 -29.50 53.81
CA THR A 69 -21.45 -28.97 54.09
C THR A 69 -22.57 -29.98 53.87
N GLY A 70 -22.33 -31.05 53.12
CA GLY A 70 -23.36 -31.97 52.62
C GLY A 70 -24.36 -31.34 51.65
N ASN A 71 -24.17 -30.08 51.22
CA ASN A 71 -25.13 -29.38 50.38
C ASN A 71 -24.99 -29.82 48.91
N GLU A 72 -26.00 -30.54 48.41
CA GLU A 72 -26.01 -31.16 47.09
C GLU A 72 -25.73 -30.16 45.94
N LYS A 73 -26.03 -28.86 46.10
CA LYS A 73 -25.73 -27.85 45.07
C LYS A 73 -24.26 -27.83 44.65
N TYR A 74 -23.33 -28.07 45.59
CA TYR A 74 -21.90 -28.06 45.27
C TYR A 74 -21.49 -29.30 44.48
N LYS A 75 -22.12 -30.44 44.75
CA LYS A 75 -21.95 -31.66 43.95
C LYS A 75 -22.58 -31.55 42.58
N GLU A 76 -23.73 -30.87 42.45
CA GLU A 76 -24.33 -30.54 41.15
C GLU A 76 -23.36 -29.71 40.31
N ILE A 77 -22.81 -28.61 40.86
CA ILE A 77 -21.81 -27.78 40.17
C ILE A 77 -20.56 -28.57 39.78
N TYR A 78 -20.02 -29.39 40.68
CA TYR A 78 -18.89 -30.27 40.38
C TYR A 78 -19.18 -31.15 39.16
N MET A 79 -20.35 -31.79 39.13
CA MET A 79 -20.73 -32.69 38.05
C MET A 79 -20.98 -31.93 36.73
N ASP A 80 -21.55 -30.73 36.79
CA ASP A 80 -21.70 -29.85 35.64
C ASP A 80 -20.33 -29.49 35.03
N ILE A 81 -19.33 -29.12 35.85
CA ILE A 81 -17.97 -28.83 35.37
C ILE A 81 -17.37 -30.06 34.67
N VAL A 82 -17.46 -31.25 35.28
CA VAL A 82 -16.98 -32.50 34.67
C VAL A 82 -17.68 -32.76 33.33
N ASN A 83 -19.00 -32.62 33.28
CA ASN A 83 -19.79 -32.89 32.07
C ASN A 83 -19.51 -31.90 30.95
N ILE A 84 -19.35 -30.60 31.26
CA ILE A 84 -19.00 -29.55 30.29
C ILE A 84 -17.60 -29.82 29.73
N ARG A 85 -16.60 -30.08 30.58
CA ARG A 85 -15.23 -30.39 30.14
C ARG A 85 -15.17 -31.63 29.25
N ALA A 86 -15.94 -32.66 29.59
CA ALA A 86 -16.02 -33.92 28.85
C ALA A 86 -16.89 -33.84 27.57
N GLY A 87 -17.49 -32.69 27.27
CA GLY A 87 -18.38 -32.51 26.12
C GLY A 87 -19.67 -33.31 26.21
N LYS A 88 -20.09 -33.71 27.42
CA LYS A 88 -21.38 -34.38 27.68
C LYS A 88 -22.52 -33.38 27.84
N GLN A 89 -22.20 -32.15 28.22
CA GLN A 89 -23.12 -31.04 28.41
C GLN A 89 -22.66 -29.84 27.56
N ALA A 90 -23.60 -29.15 26.94
CA ALA A 90 -23.32 -27.93 26.20
C ALA A 90 -22.90 -26.81 27.15
N ARG A 91 -22.08 -25.89 26.65
CA ARG A 91 -21.57 -24.77 27.44
C ARG A 91 -22.70 -23.76 27.69
N PRO A 92 -22.89 -23.28 28.93
CA PRO A 92 -23.79 -22.17 29.21
C PRO A 92 -23.41 -20.91 28.42
N VAL A 93 -24.39 -20.04 28.15
CA VAL A 93 -24.13 -18.70 27.59
C VAL A 93 -23.15 -17.95 28.48
N GLY A 94 -22.08 -17.42 27.89
CA GLY A 94 -21.06 -16.65 28.62
C GLY A 94 -20.14 -17.49 29.52
N TYR A 95 -20.08 -18.81 29.32
CA TYR A 95 -19.18 -19.69 30.07
C TYR A 95 -17.71 -19.30 29.84
N ASN A 96 -17.02 -18.95 30.93
CA ASN A 96 -15.61 -18.59 30.99
C ASN A 96 -15.02 -19.04 32.34
N ALA A 97 -13.74 -18.78 32.59
CA ALA A 97 -13.07 -19.15 33.83
C ALA A 97 -13.80 -18.64 35.09
N ASP A 98 -14.38 -17.44 35.04
CA ASP A 98 -15.04 -16.82 36.19
C ASP A 98 -16.49 -17.29 36.40
N PHE A 99 -17.02 -18.18 35.55
CA PHE A 99 -18.43 -18.56 35.57
C PHE A 99 -18.90 -19.08 36.93
N TRP A 100 -18.09 -19.89 37.60
CA TRP A 100 -18.41 -20.46 38.92
C TRP A 100 -17.86 -19.64 40.11
N SER A 101 -17.25 -18.49 39.86
CA SER A 101 -16.79 -17.58 40.92
C SER A 101 -17.93 -17.10 41.82
N THR A 102 -19.14 -17.04 41.27
CA THR A 102 -20.37 -16.72 42.00
C THR A 102 -21.30 -17.92 41.97
N VAL A 103 -21.50 -18.56 43.12
CA VAL A 103 -22.38 -19.72 43.25
C VAL A 103 -23.84 -19.29 43.06
N PRO A 104 -24.54 -19.75 42.01
CA PRO A 104 -25.93 -19.35 41.76
C PRO A 104 -26.86 -19.98 42.81
N GLU A 105 -27.96 -19.29 43.11
CA GLU A 105 -29.01 -19.83 44.00
C GLU A 105 -29.72 -21.04 43.36
N ASN A 106 -29.90 -21.01 42.03
CA ASN A 106 -30.44 -22.11 41.25
C ASN A 106 -29.42 -22.55 40.18
N VAL A 107 -28.68 -23.63 40.48
CA VAL A 107 -27.63 -24.19 39.60
C VAL A 107 -28.21 -24.61 38.25
N LYS A 108 -29.33 -25.34 38.26
CA LYS A 108 -29.97 -25.84 37.02
C LYS A 108 -30.41 -24.72 36.10
N ALA A 109 -30.94 -23.63 36.64
CA ALA A 109 -31.31 -22.46 35.85
C ALA A 109 -30.07 -21.76 35.24
N ALA A 110 -28.94 -21.72 35.97
CA ALA A 110 -27.71 -21.09 35.50
C ALA A 110 -27.09 -21.83 34.30
N VAL A 111 -27.22 -23.15 34.23
CA VAL A 111 -26.67 -23.98 33.14
C VAL A 111 -27.69 -24.35 32.05
N ALA A 112 -28.96 -24.00 32.22
CA ALA A 112 -30.02 -24.37 31.28
C ALA A 112 -29.89 -23.66 29.91
N ASN A 113 -29.44 -22.40 29.91
CA ASN A 113 -29.29 -21.62 28.69
C ASN A 113 -27.89 -21.86 28.10
N THR A 114 -27.82 -22.56 26.97
CA THR A 114 -26.56 -23.05 26.39
C THR A 114 -26.29 -22.48 25.01
N GLU A 115 -25.00 -22.41 24.64
CA GLU A 115 -24.53 -21.97 23.33
C GLU A 115 -23.81 -23.10 22.59
N GLY A 116 -24.26 -23.36 21.37
CA GLY A 116 -23.63 -24.34 20.48
C GLY A 116 -23.81 -25.79 20.92
N GLU A 117 -23.06 -26.67 20.27
CA GLU A 117 -23.10 -28.11 20.51
C GLU A 117 -22.17 -28.52 21.67
N PRO A 118 -22.49 -29.60 22.41
CA PRO A 118 -21.57 -30.18 23.39
C PRO A 118 -20.23 -30.53 22.75
N ILE A 119 -19.14 -29.93 23.25
CA ILE A 119 -17.78 -30.13 22.75
C ILE A 119 -16.79 -30.18 23.92
N LYS A 120 -15.84 -31.11 23.84
CA LYS A 120 -14.77 -31.22 24.84
C LYS A 120 -13.90 -29.97 24.83
N LEU A 121 -13.47 -29.52 26.00
CA LEU A 121 -12.54 -28.40 26.11
C LEU A 121 -11.23 -28.67 25.34
N THR A 122 -10.72 -29.90 25.40
CA THR A 122 -9.54 -30.33 24.63
C THR A 122 -9.77 -30.33 23.12
N ASP A 123 -10.99 -30.60 22.65
CA ASP A 123 -11.33 -30.52 21.22
C ASP A 123 -11.40 -29.05 20.75
N LEU A 124 -11.87 -28.14 21.60
CA LEU A 124 -11.83 -26.69 21.33
C LEU A 124 -10.39 -26.19 21.25
N MET A 125 -9.53 -26.61 22.17
CA MET A 125 -8.09 -26.31 22.12
C MET A 125 -7.46 -26.86 20.84
N ARG A 126 -7.76 -28.11 20.46
CA ARG A 126 -7.26 -28.66 19.19
C ARG A 126 -7.74 -27.85 17.98
N LYS A 127 -9.01 -27.40 17.96
CA LYS A 127 -9.55 -26.51 16.91
C LYS A 127 -8.89 -25.12 16.90
N GLN A 128 -8.51 -24.61 18.06
CA GLN A 128 -7.82 -23.33 18.22
C GLN A 128 -6.34 -23.38 17.77
N GLY A 129 -5.82 -24.57 17.47
CA GLY A 129 -4.47 -24.76 16.95
C GLY A 129 -3.40 -24.99 18.04
N PHE A 130 -3.79 -25.57 19.16
CA PHE A 130 -2.84 -26.07 20.15
C PHE A 130 -2.01 -27.22 19.56
N THR A 131 -0.72 -27.20 19.86
CA THR A 131 0.29 -28.15 19.36
C THR A 131 0.23 -29.48 20.09
N ASP A 132 0.76 -30.55 19.50
CA ASP A 132 0.73 -31.87 20.14
C ASP A 132 1.51 -31.89 21.47
N ASP A 133 2.64 -31.17 21.56
CA ASP A 133 3.41 -31.04 22.82
C ASP A 133 2.58 -30.36 23.93
N GLU A 134 1.83 -29.31 23.60
CA GLU A 134 0.90 -28.66 24.54
C GLU A 134 -0.22 -29.64 24.95
N MET A 135 -0.81 -30.34 23.98
CA MET A 135 -1.90 -31.30 24.23
C MET A 135 -1.46 -32.50 25.07
N ASP A 136 -0.21 -32.95 24.95
CA ASP A 136 0.35 -34.06 25.73
C ASP A 136 0.48 -33.69 27.21
N LEU A 137 0.85 -32.44 27.52
CA LEU A 137 0.85 -31.94 28.90
C LEU A 137 -0.56 -31.83 29.46
N LEU A 138 -1.52 -31.41 28.63
CA LEU A 138 -2.94 -31.41 29.02
C LEU A 138 -3.46 -32.81 29.31
N GLN A 139 -3.06 -33.80 28.52
CA GLN A 139 -3.42 -35.20 28.76
C GLN A 139 -2.82 -35.70 30.08
N GLN A 140 -1.56 -35.39 30.36
CA GLN A 140 -0.93 -35.72 31.64
C GLN A 140 -1.67 -35.09 32.83
N ALA A 141 -2.03 -33.81 32.73
CA ALA A 141 -2.82 -33.12 33.75
C ALA A 141 -4.21 -33.78 33.92
N SER A 142 -4.86 -34.17 32.82
CA SER A 142 -6.15 -34.87 32.83
C SER A 142 -6.07 -36.25 33.49
N ASP A 143 -5.02 -37.02 33.24
CA ASP A 143 -4.83 -38.34 33.83
C ASP A 143 -4.59 -38.24 35.35
N LEU A 144 -3.84 -37.22 35.79
CA LEU A 144 -3.64 -36.92 37.21
C LEU A 144 -4.94 -36.44 37.87
N SER A 145 -5.72 -35.60 37.18
CA SER A 145 -7.03 -35.13 37.65
C SER A 145 -8.04 -36.28 37.77
N THR A 146 -8.01 -37.25 36.85
CA THR A 146 -8.86 -38.44 36.92
C THR A 146 -8.55 -39.26 38.17
N LYS A 147 -7.26 -39.42 38.52
CA LYS A 147 -6.84 -40.09 39.76
C LYS A 147 -7.27 -39.32 41.02
N LEU A 148 -7.21 -37.99 41.00
CA LEU A 148 -7.72 -37.17 42.11
C LEU A 148 -9.24 -37.32 42.27
N ALA A 149 -9.97 -37.35 41.15
CA ALA A 149 -11.42 -37.52 41.13
C ALA A 149 -11.88 -38.86 41.73
N GLU A 150 -11.05 -39.91 41.72
CA GLU A 150 -11.34 -41.15 42.45
C GLU A 150 -11.43 -40.90 43.96
N THR A 151 -10.49 -40.14 44.54
CA THR A 151 -10.52 -39.76 45.96
C THR A 151 -11.75 -38.89 46.28
N GLU A 152 -12.08 -37.96 45.38
CA GLU A 152 -13.25 -37.09 45.52
C GLU A 152 -14.56 -37.90 45.48
N THR A 153 -14.62 -38.91 44.60
CA THR A 153 -15.77 -39.83 44.51
C THR A 153 -15.93 -40.65 45.78
N ILE A 154 -14.83 -41.18 46.35
CA ILE A 154 -14.87 -41.89 47.63
C ILE A 154 -15.41 -40.96 48.74
N ALA A 155 -14.96 -39.71 48.77
CA ALA A 155 -15.44 -38.72 49.73
C ALA A 155 -16.94 -38.41 49.54
N PHE A 156 -17.41 -38.33 48.29
CA PHE A 156 -18.83 -38.13 47.99
C PHE A 156 -19.68 -39.33 48.43
N ASN A 157 -19.20 -40.55 48.20
CA ASN A 157 -19.85 -41.78 48.66
C ASN A 157 -19.95 -41.81 50.19
N ALA A 158 -18.94 -41.31 50.91
CA ALA A 158 -18.96 -41.20 52.37
C ALA A 158 -20.04 -40.23 52.88
N ILE A 159 -20.17 -39.04 52.28
CA ILE A 159 -21.24 -38.08 52.63
C ILE A 159 -22.63 -38.63 52.29
N ALA A 160 -22.73 -39.40 51.20
CA ALA A 160 -23.98 -40.00 50.75
C ALA A 160 -24.35 -41.30 51.49
N HIS A 161 -23.53 -41.76 52.46
CA HIS A 161 -23.66 -43.04 53.15
C HIS A 161 -23.71 -44.26 52.21
N GLN A 162 -22.90 -44.22 51.15
CA GLN A 162 -22.87 -45.19 50.04
C GLN A 162 -21.48 -45.82 49.84
N LEU A 163 -20.66 -45.89 50.89
CA LEU A 163 -19.35 -46.51 50.81
C LEU A 163 -19.43 -48.01 50.50
N SER A 164 -18.64 -48.44 49.53
CA SER A 164 -18.38 -49.85 49.24
C SER A 164 -17.57 -50.51 50.35
N ALA A 165 -17.60 -51.85 50.40
CA ALA A 165 -16.85 -52.63 51.38
C ALA A 165 -15.33 -52.41 51.31
N GLU A 166 -14.79 -52.03 50.15
CA GLU A 166 -13.37 -51.71 49.99
C GLU A 166 -13.04 -50.32 50.55
N GLU A 167 -13.88 -49.32 50.29
CA GLU A 167 -13.69 -47.96 50.80
C GLU A 167 -13.84 -47.89 52.32
N VAL A 168 -14.76 -48.66 52.92
CA VAL A 168 -14.91 -48.77 54.38
C VAL A 168 -13.62 -49.22 55.05
N ARG A 169 -12.81 -50.07 54.41
CA ARG A 169 -11.51 -50.53 54.94
C ARG A 169 -10.45 -49.42 55.02
N LYS A 170 -10.66 -48.30 54.33
CA LYS A 170 -9.76 -47.12 54.35
C LYS A 170 -10.05 -46.17 55.52
N LYS A 171 -11.14 -46.40 56.28
CA LYS A 171 -11.49 -45.66 57.48
C LYS A 171 -10.58 -46.04 58.65
N GLN A 172 -10.35 -45.07 59.54
CA GLN A 172 -9.74 -45.35 60.85
C GLN A 172 -10.78 -45.97 61.80
N PRO A 173 -10.35 -46.72 62.84
CA PRO A 173 -11.26 -47.24 63.85
C PRO A 173 -12.10 -46.12 64.47
N GLU A 174 -13.42 -46.35 64.59
CA GLU A 174 -14.39 -45.40 65.17
C GLU A 174 -14.57 -44.07 64.40
N GLU A 175 -13.99 -43.92 63.21
CA GLU A 175 -14.13 -42.74 62.35
C GLU A 175 -15.55 -42.67 61.74
N SER A 176 -16.24 -41.52 61.88
CA SER A 176 -17.50 -41.30 61.15
C SER A 176 -17.25 -41.19 59.64
N GLU A 177 -18.28 -41.38 58.81
CA GLU A 177 -18.10 -41.27 57.35
C GLU A 177 -17.79 -39.83 56.92
N GLU A 178 -18.34 -38.84 57.61
CA GLU A 178 -18.06 -37.42 57.40
C GLU A 178 -16.63 -37.06 57.83
N ALA A 179 -16.17 -37.59 58.98
CA ALA A 179 -14.80 -37.40 59.44
C ALA A 179 -13.81 -38.03 58.44
N PHE A 180 -14.13 -39.22 57.93
CA PHE A 180 -13.37 -39.90 56.89
C PHE A 180 -13.29 -39.07 55.60
N ALA A 181 -14.43 -38.60 55.09
CA ALA A 181 -14.51 -37.77 53.89
C ALA A 181 -13.67 -36.49 54.01
N ASN A 182 -13.81 -35.79 55.14
CA ASN A 182 -13.04 -34.57 55.42
C ASN A 182 -11.54 -34.85 55.52
N ARG A 183 -11.13 -35.97 56.13
CA ARG A 183 -9.72 -36.34 56.22
C ARG A 183 -9.11 -36.58 54.84
N ILE A 184 -9.71 -37.43 54.00
CA ILE A 184 -9.14 -37.79 52.69
C ILE A 184 -9.13 -36.63 51.68
N MET A 185 -9.99 -35.62 51.87
CA MET A 185 -10.01 -34.40 51.03
C MET A 185 -8.97 -33.34 51.47
N ASN A 186 -8.41 -33.48 52.66
CA ASN A 186 -7.52 -32.49 53.27
C ASN A 186 -6.17 -33.06 53.74
N ASP A 187 -5.90 -34.35 53.51
CA ASP A 187 -4.63 -34.96 53.88
C ASP A 187 -3.48 -34.55 52.92
N SER A 188 -2.26 -34.92 53.31
CA SER A 188 -1.06 -34.64 52.52
C SER A 188 -1.05 -35.36 51.16
N THR A 189 -1.71 -36.52 51.05
CA THR A 189 -1.80 -37.28 49.80
C THR A 189 -2.63 -36.53 48.78
N TYR A 190 -3.80 -36.04 49.17
CA TYR A 190 -4.68 -35.22 48.34
C TYR A 190 -3.98 -33.94 47.88
N MET A 191 -3.33 -33.22 48.81
CA MET A 191 -2.57 -32.01 48.45
C MET A 191 -1.42 -32.32 47.48
N SER A 192 -0.72 -33.45 47.67
CA SER A 192 0.34 -33.87 46.75
C SER A 192 -0.20 -34.23 45.37
N GLN A 193 -1.36 -34.89 45.28
CA GLN A 193 -2.02 -35.20 44.01
C GLN A 193 -2.47 -33.92 43.29
N LYS A 194 -3.06 -32.97 44.03
CA LYS A 194 -3.43 -31.66 43.47
C LYS A 194 -2.21 -30.92 42.91
N ASN A 195 -1.12 -30.85 43.67
CA ASN A 195 0.11 -30.21 43.23
C ASN A 195 0.73 -30.92 42.01
N ALA A 196 0.59 -32.25 41.93
CA ALA A 196 1.04 -33.01 40.76
C ALA A 196 0.30 -32.61 39.49
N ILE A 197 -1.00 -32.28 39.55
CA ILE A 197 -1.78 -31.78 38.40
C ILE A 197 -1.24 -30.43 37.90
N MET A 198 -0.85 -29.55 38.83
CA MET A 198 -0.36 -28.21 38.48
C MET A 198 0.99 -28.23 37.78
N THR A 199 1.80 -29.27 37.96
CA THR A 199 3.12 -29.36 37.31
C THR A 199 3.04 -29.38 35.78
N PRO A 200 2.33 -30.32 35.12
CA PRO A 200 2.17 -30.29 33.68
C PRO A 200 1.35 -29.09 33.20
N LEU A 201 0.43 -28.55 34.02
CA LEU A 201 -0.35 -27.38 33.64
C LEU A 201 0.52 -26.11 33.56
N ASN A 202 1.40 -25.89 34.54
CA ASN A 202 2.37 -24.78 34.53
C ASN A 202 3.35 -24.91 33.35
N GLN A 203 3.78 -26.14 33.03
CA GLN A 203 4.62 -26.41 31.86
C GLN A 203 3.88 -26.10 30.57
N PHE A 204 2.61 -26.49 30.47
CA PHE A 204 1.74 -26.20 29.34
C PHE A 204 1.58 -24.70 29.13
N GLU A 205 1.27 -23.94 30.18
CA GLU A 205 1.14 -22.47 30.12
C GLU A 205 2.44 -21.82 29.65
N THR A 206 3.58 -22.28 30.17
CA THR A 206 4.89 -21.79 29.75
C THR A 206 5.14 -22.07 28.25
N LEU A 207 4.80 -23.26 27.75
CA LEU A 207 4.93 -23.59 26.32
C LEU A 207 3.99 -22.73 25.46
N LEU A 208 2.75 -22.58 25.91
CA LEU A 208 1.72 -21.80 25.25
C LEU A 208 2.13 -20.34 25.12
N GLU A 209 2.46 -19.68 26.23
CA GLU A 209 2.88 -18.28 26.26
C GLU A 209 4.10 -18.05 25.37
N ASN A 210 5.14 -18.89 25.49
CA ASN A 210 6.33 -18.76 24.65
C ASN A 210 6.03 -18.89 23.15
N ARG A 211 5.15 -19.83 22.77
CA ARG A 211 4.73 -20.01 21.37
C ARG A 211 3.93 -18.80 20.88
N LEU A 212 2.96 -18.35 21.68
CA LEU A 212 2.09 -17.23 21.35
C LEU A 212 2.90 -15.92 21.24
N ASP A 213 3.80 -15.64 22.18
CA ASP A 213 4.69 -14.49 22.15
C ASP A 213 5.61 -14.51 20.92
N SER A 214 6.18 -15.68 20.60
CA SER A 214 7.01 -15.84 19.41
C SER A 214 6.21 -15.58 18.12
N SER A 215 4.96 -16.06 18.05
CA SER A 215 4.05 -15.83 16.94
C SER A 215 3.75 -14.33 16.74
N ILE A 216 3.42 -13.62 17.83
CA ILE A 216 3.17 -12.18 17.80
C ILE A 216 4.42 -11.39 17.42
N ALA A 217 5.57 -11.72 18.03
CA ALA A 217 6.84 -11.06 17.72
C ALA A 217 7.23 -11.23 16.24
N HIS A 218 7.02 -12.43 15.68
CA HIS A 218 7.25 -12.69 14.26
C HIS A 218 6.31 -11.85 13.36
N MET A 219 5.02 -11.73 13.70
CA MET A 219 4.08 -10.89 12.95
C MET A 219 4.43 -9.39 13.04
N LEU A 220 4.78 -8.90 14.23
CA LEU A 220 5.22 -7.51 14.44
C LEU A 220 6.49 -7.19 13.64
N SER A 221 7.43 -8.13 13.56
CA SER A 221 8.66 -7.95 12.78
C SER A 221 8.38 -7.75 11.28
N GLN A 222 7.41 -8.49 10.73
CA GLN A 222 6.95 -8.33 9.34
C GLN A 222 6.27 -6.98 9.12
N VAL A 223 5.36 -6.58 10.03
CA VAL A 223 4.70 -5.26 9.96
C VAL A 223 5.75 -4.15 9.97
N ARG A 224 6.77 -4.24 10.83
CA ARG A 224 7.87 -3.27 10.90
C ARG A 224 8.66 -3.25 9.59
N MET A 225 9.06 -4.40 9.07
CA MET A 225 9.80 -4.50 7.81
C MET A 225 9.02 -3.88 6.65
N TYR A 226 7.75 -4.25 6.46
CA TYR A 226 6.93 -3.70 5.38
C TYR A 226 6.60 -2.22 5.57
N SER A 227 6.51 -1.73 6.81
CA SER A 227 6.34 -0.30 7.10
C SER A 227 7.57 0.50 6.65
N VAL A 228 8.78 0.01 6.93
CA VAL A 228 10.03 0.64 6.47
C VAL A 228 10.10 0.65 4.95
N VAL A 229 9.79 -0.47 4.29
CA VAL A 229 9.76 -0.56 2.83
C VAL A 229 8.75 0.42 2.22
N MET A 230 7.55 0.55 2.81
CA MET A 230 6.53 1.49 2.36
C MET A 230 6.98 2.95 2.51
N ILE A 231 7.61 3.31 3.63
CA ILE A 231 8.15 4.66 3.83
C ILE A 231 9.23 4.96 2.79
N LEU A 232 10.15 4.02 2.54
CA LEU A 232 11.20 4.17 1.53
C LEU A 232 10.62 4.30 0.12
N SER A 233 9.60 3.52 -0.24
CA SER A 233 8.95 3.63 -1.55
C SER A 233 8.25 4.98 -1.74
N LEU A 234 7.60 5.51 -0.70
CA LEU A 234 6.98 6.84 -0.74
C LEU A 234 8.01 7.95 -0.94
N ILE A 235 9.16 7.87 -0.25
CA ILE A 235 10.27 8.81 -0.44
C ILE A 235 10.80 8.75 -1.88
N LEU A 236 10.98 7.56 -2.45
CA LEU A 236 11.43 7.40 -3.83
C LEU A 236 10.43 7.96 -4.84
N VAL A 237 9.13 7.75 -4.62
CA VAL A 237 8.07 8.36 -5.43
C VAL A 237 8.16 9.88 -5.38
N ALA A 238 8.24 10.48 -4.19
CA ALA A 238 8.37 11.93 -4.02
C ALA A 238 9.62 12.49 -4.71
N LEU A 239 10.76 11.80 -4.58
CA LEU A 239 12.01 12.17 -5.24
C LEU A 239 11.89 12.09 -6.77
N SER A 240 11.21 11.06 -7.29
CA SER A 240 10.99 10.93 -8.74
C SER A 240 10.18 12.09 -9.32
N PHE A 241 9.13 12.53 -8.61
CA PHE A 241 8.35 13.71 -8.99
C PHE A 241 9.17 15.00 -8.90
N ALA A 242 10.00 15.16 -7.87
CA ALA A 242 10.90 16.31 -7.74
C ALA A 242 11.93 16.39 -8.88
N ILE A 243 12.48 15.25 -9.31
CA ILE A 243 13.39 15.15 -10.45
C ILE A 243 12.66 15.51 -11.75
N ILE A 244 11.47 14.95 -11.99
CA ILE A 244 10.64 15.26 -13.16
C ILE A 244 10.32 16.76 -13.21
N PHE A 245 9.85 17.32 -12.10
CA PHE A 245 9.49 18.73 -11.97
C PHE A 245 10.69 19.64 -12.27
N THR A 246 11.84 19.36 -11.64
CA THR A 246 13.08 20.13 -11.87
C THR A 246 13.55 20.02 -13.33
N TYR A 247 13.45 18.83 -13.92
CA TYR A 247 13.78 18.60 -15.33
C TYR A 247 12.88 19.42 -16.27
N VAL A 248 11.56 19.38 -16.06
CA VAL A 248 10.59 20.12 -16.87
C VAL A 248 10.86 21.62 -16.79
N ILE A 249 11.02 22.18 -15.59
CA ILE A 249 11.29 23.62 -15.42
C ILE A 249 12.60 24.01 -16.12
N ARG A 250 13.71 23.32 -15.82
CA ARG A 250 15.03 23.74 -16.28
C ARG A 250 15.31 23.42 -17.75
N LYS A 251 14.74 22.34 -18.29
CA LYS A 251 15.05 21.85 -19.64
C LYS A 251 13.96 22.09 -20.67
N ILE A 252 12.75 22.46 -20.25
CA ILE A 252 11.61 22.72 -21.14
C ILE A 252 11.09 24.14 -20.93
N VAL A 253 10.59 24.48 -19.74
CA VAL A 253 9.89 25.75 -19.49
C VAL A 253 10.83 26.95 -19.68
N TYR A 254 11.98 26.99 -19.00
CA TYR A 254 12.91 28.12 -19.11
C TYR A 254 13.45 28.35 -20.54
N PRO A 255 13.87 27.30 -21.31
CA PRO A 255 14.23 27.49 -22.71
C PRO A 255 13.09 28.00 -23.59
N ILE A 256 11.85 27.50 -23.41
CA ILE A 256 10.68 28.02 -24.15
C ILE A 256 10.47 29.49 -23.82
N GLU A 257 10.50 29.86 -22.54
CA GLU A 257 10.35 31.25 -22.12
C GLU A 257 11.43 32.16 -22.74
N LYS A 258 12.68 31.67 -22.83
CA LYS A 258 13.77 32.39 -23.50
C LYS A 258 13.50 32.55 -25.00
N MET A 259 12.96 31.53 -25.67
CA MET A 259 12.56 31.62 -27.08
C MET A 259 11.41 32.61 -27.28
N THR A 260 10.37 32.55 -26.44
CA THR A 260 9.23 33.47 -26.49
C THR A 260 9.66 34.92 -26.23
N ARG A 261 10.65 35.17 -25.37
CA ARG A 261 11.20 36.51 -25.17
C ARG A 261 12.04 37.02 -26.35
N ALA A 262 12.61 36.12 -27.15
CA ALA A 262 13.43 36.48 -28.30
C ALA A 262 12.60 36.77 -29.57
N ILE A 263 11.36 36.29 -29.62
CA ILE A 263 10.43 36.49 -30.75
C ILE A 263 9.20 37.22 -30.21
N GLY A 264 9.00 38.47 -30.63
CA GLY A 264 7.87 39.26 -30.16
C GLY A 264 7.44 40.35 -31.12
N LYS A 265 6.43 41.11 -30.71
CA LYS A 265 5.95 42.29 -31.42
C LYS A 265 6.36 43.53 -30.62
N GLY A 266 7.10 44.43 -31.26
CA GLY A 266 7.49 45.71 -30.66
C GLY A 266 6.30 46.65 -30.50
N GLU A 267 6.49 47.73 -29.74
CA GLU A 267 5.49 48.78 -29.56
C GLU A 267 5.10 49.48 -30.88
N ASP A 268 6.01 49.47 -31.86
CA ASP A 268 5.80 49.95 -33.23
C ASP A 268 4.98 48.99 -34.10
N GLY A 269 4.53 47.87 -33.53
CA GLY A 269 3.77 46.83 -34.20
C GLY A 269 4.60 45.94 -35.12
N LYS A 270 5.93 46.11 -35.20
CA LYS A 270 6.80 45.27 -36.01
C LYS A 270 7.24 44.04 -35.23
N VAL A 271 7.41 42.92 -35.95
CA VAL A 271 7.93 41.70 -35.34
C VAL A 271 9.44 41.83 -35.20
N PHE A 272 9.96 41.63 -33.98
CA PHE A 272 11.38 41.49 -33.73
C PHE A 272 11.72 40.02 -33.49
N ILE A 273 12.86 39.61 -34.03
CA ILE A 273 13.41 38.27 -33.81
C ILE A 273 14.90 38.43 -33.51
N ASN A 274 15.22 38.25 -32.23
CA ASN A 274 16.58 38.23 -31.71
C ASN A 274 17.17 36.82 -31.83
N GLU A 275 18.50 36.73 -31.89
CA GLU A 275 19.18 35.44 -31.99
C GLU A 275 18.99 34.61 -30.71
N ILE A 276 18.52 33.38 -30.88
CA ILE A 276 18.13 32.51 -29.78
C ILE A 276 19.29 31.57 -29.44
N HIS A 277 19.93 31.81 -28.29
CA HIS A 277 20.99 30.94 -27.79
C HIS A 277 20.52 30.06 -26.63
N LEU A 278 20.39 28.75 -26.87
CA LEU A 278 20.01 27.78 -25.83
C LEU A 278 21.18 26.90 -25.39
N VAL A 279 21.43 26.86 -24.07
CA VAL A 279 22.47 26.01 -23.47
C VAL A 279 22.07 24.52 -23.48
N VAL A 280 20.76 24.24 -23.45
CA VAL A 280 20.24 22.86 -23.42
C VAL A 280 20.56 22.10 -24.70
N LYS A 281 20.88 20.81 -24.61
CA LYS A 281 21.20 19.95 -25.78
C LYS A 281 20.04 19.00 -26.11
N ASN A 282 18.89 19.57 -26.46
CA ASN A 282 17.65 18.84 -26.73
C ASN A 282 16.92 19.38 -27.98
N ASP A 283 15.70 18.91 -28.23
CA ASP A 283 14.91 19.28 -29.41
C ASP A 283 14.64 20.80 -29.49
N LEU A 284 14.55 21.49 -28.35
CA LEU A 284 14.36 22.95 -28.33
C LEU A 284 15.58 23.72 -28.84
N ARG A 285 16.80 23.24 -28.58
CA ARG A 285 18.01 23.84 -29.17
C ARG A 285 18.04 23.66 -30.68
N ARG A 286 17.72 22.47 -31.18
CA ARG A 286 17.62 22.24 -32.62
C ARG A 286 16.60 23.17 -33.27
N LEU A 287 15.45 23.38 -32.61
CA LEU A 287 14.45 24.33 -33.08
C LEU A 287 14.94 25.78 -33.05
N ALA A 288 15.63 26.20 -31.99
CA ALA A 288 16.23 27.53 -31.89
C ALA A 288 17.28 27.78 -32.98
N ASP A 289 18.17 26.81 -33.21
CA ASP A 289 19.20 26.88 -34.25
C ASP A 289 18.56 27.01 -35.65
N ASN A 290 17.53 26.19 -35.96
CA ASN A 290 16.79 26.29 -37.23
C ASN A 290 16.09 27.65 -37.42
N ILE A 291 15.54 28.24 -36.35
CA ILE A 291 14.94 29.58 -36.41
C ILE A 291 16.00 30.63 -36.70
N ASN A 292 17.16 30.57 -36.04
CA ASN A 292 18.26 31.50 -36.30
C ASN A 292 18.75 31.40 -37.76
N ASP A 293 18.89 30.18 -38.29
CA ASP A 293 19.29 29.94 -39.68
C ASP A 293 18.27 30.53 -40.67
N ALA A 294 16.96 30.28 -40.44
CA ALA A 294 15.90 30.84 -41.26
C ALA A 294 15.89 32.38 -41.22
N MET A 295 16.16 32.97 -40.05
CA MET A 295 16.26 34.42 -39.88
C MET A 295 17.46 35.01 -40.61
N SER A 296 18.60 34.31 -40.57
CA SER A 296 19.80 34.70 -41.32
C SER A 296 19.51 34.71 -42.82
N GLN A 297 18.91 33.64 -43.34
CA GLN A 297 18.50 33.54 -44.75
C GLN A 297 17.51 34.64 -45.15
N MET A 298 16.53 34.94 -44.29
CA MET A 298 15.56 36.03 -44.54
C MET A 298 16.24 37.39 -44.60
N ARG A 299 17.16 37.68 -43.68
CA ARG A 299 17.94 38.93 -43.69
C ARG A 299 18.76 39.06 -44.97
N SER A 300 19.44 37.99 -45.39
CA SER A 300 20.19 37.97 -46.66
C SER A 300 19.29 38.18 -47.87
N PHE A 301 18.13 37.53 -47.90
CA PHE A 301 17.13 37.71 -48.97
C PHE A 301 16.59 39.14 -49.04
N LEU A 302 16.25 39.74 -47.89
CA LEU A 302 15.79 41.14 -47.83
C LEU A 302 16.88 42.11 -48.30
N ASN A 303 18.14 41.88 -47.92
CA ASN A 303 19.25 42.71 -48.39
C ASN A 303 19.46 42.59 -49.90
N ALA A 304 19.44 41.36 -50.44
CA ALA A 304 19.54 41.11 -51.88
C ALA A 304 18.36 41.73 -52.66
N THR A 305 17.15 41.67 -52.10
CA THR A 305 15.94 42.27 -52.69
C THR A 305 16.02 43.79 -52.70
N ASN A 306 16.45 44.41 -51.58
CA ASN A 306 16.66 45.85 -51.54
C ASN A 306 17.73 46.30 -52.55
N GLN A 307 18.82 45.56 -52.67
CA GLN A 307 19.85 45.83 -53.67
C GLN A 307 19.28 45.73 -55.09
N ALA A 308 18.51 44.68 -55.40
CA ALA A 308 17.84 44.52 -56.69
C ALA A 308 16.87 45.69 -56.98
N ILE A 309 16.09 46.15 -55.99
CA ILE A 309 15.20 47.31 -56.14
C ILE A 309 16.01 48.58 -56.44
N THR A 310 17.13 48.82 -55.74
CA THR A 310 17.97 50.00 -56.01
C THR A 310 18.58 49.96 -57.41
N THR A 311 19.07 48.81 -57.85
CA THR A 311 19.59 48.62 -59.22
C THR A 311 18.48 48.74 -60.27
N GLN A 312 17.27 48.25 -59.99
CA GLN A 312 16.12 48.40 -60.88
C GLN A 312 15.69 49.86 -61.00
N ALA A 313 15.66 50.60 -59.89
CA ALA A 313 15.34 52.02 -59.89
C ALA A 313 16.34 52.82 -60.71
N SER A 314 17.65 52.59 -60.53
CA SER A 314 18.69 53.27 -61.33
C SER A 314 18.59 52.91 -62.81
N SER A 315 18.34 51.63 -63.14
CA SER A 315 18.18 51.20 -64.53
C SER A 315 16.94 51.81 -65.20
N SER A 316 15.83 51.97 -64.46
CA SER A 316 14.64 52.67 -64.95
C SER A 316 14.91 54.15 -65.22
N GLU A 317 15.72 54.81 -64.39
CA GLU A 317 16.11 56.21 -64.58
C GLU A 317 17.02 56.38 -65.81
N GLU A 318 18.00 55.48 -66.00
CA GLU A 318 18.83 55.43 -67.20
C GLU A 318 17.98 55.17 -68.47
N LEU A 319 17.04 54.23 -68.43
CA LEU A 319 16.12 53.95 -69.54
C LEU A 319 15.23 55.14 -69.87
N SER A 320 14.73 55.87 -68.86
CA SER A 320 13.94 57.08 -69.08
C SER A 320 14.78 58.14 -69.80
N CYS A 321 16.01 58.38 -69.34
CA CYS A 321 16.93 59.32 -69.99
C CYS A 321 17.29 58.91 -71.43
N ALA A 322 17.56 57.61 -71.64
CA ALA A 322 17.81 57.05 -72.97
C ALA A 322 16.59 57.19 -73.89
N SER A 323 15.37 57.00 -73.36
CA SER A 323 14.12 57.19 -74.10
C SER A 323 13.93 58.65 -74.52
N ASP A 324 14.19 59.61 -73.62
CA ASP A 324 14.11 61.04 -73.94
C ASP A 324 15.13 61.41 -75.03
N THR A 325 16.35 60.89 -74.91
CA THR A 325 17.40 61.08 -75.91
C THR A 325 17.00 60.47 -77.26
N LEU A 326 16.40 59.27 -77.26
CA LEU A 326 15.94 58.61 -78.48
C LEU A 326 14.77 59.35 -79.13
N ALA A 327 13.85 59.91 -78.35
CA ALA A 327 12.75 60.73 -78.84
C ALA A 327 13.29 61.98 -79.55
N GLU A 328 14.26 62.67 -78.96
CA GLU A 328 14.95 63.81 -79.55
C GLU A 328 15.67 63.43 -80.86
N VAL A 329 16.45 62.34 -80.85
CA VAL A 329 17.14 61.84 -82.05
C VAL A 329 16.15 61.46 -83.15
N SER A 330 15.04 60.81 -82.80
CA SER A 330 13.98 60.45 -83.75
C SER A 330 13.32 61.69 -84.36
N HIS A 331 13.11 62.73 -83.57
CA HIS A 331 12.60 64.02 -84.05
C HIS A 331 13.56 64.67 -85.04
N GLN A 332 14.86 64.73 -84.70
CA GLN A 332 15.88 65.26 -85.61
C GLN A 332 16.00 64.43 -86.89
N MET A 333 15.90 63.11 -86.80
CA MET A 333 15.92 62.23 -87.97
C MET A 333 14.71 62.47 -88.87
N ALA A 334 13.51 62.66 -88.31
CA ALA A 334 12.31 63.02 -89.07
C ALA A 334 12.48 64.37 -89.79
N ILE A 335 13.08 65.37 -89.12
CA ILE A 335 13.41 66.66 -89.74
C ILE A 335 14.39 66.44 -90.91
N ARG A 336 15.49 65.72 -90.70
CA ARG A 336 16.49 65.46 -91.74
C ARG A 336 15.97 64.62 -92.90
N ILE A 337 15.08 63.67 -92.66
CA ILE A 337 14.39 62.92 -93.71
C ILE A 337 13.51 63.86 -94.51
N THR A 338 12.77 64.77 -93.86
CA THR A 338 11.95 65.78 -94.53
C THR A 338 12.81 66.74 -95.36
N GLU A 339 13.93 67.21 -94.82
CA GLU A 339 14.90 68.04 -95.54
C GLU A 339 15.52 67.28 -96.72
N SER A 340 15.94 66.02 -96.52
CA SER A 340 16.50 65.19 -97.58
C SER A 340 15.46 64.91 -98.67
N ALA A 341 14.20 64.65 -98.31
CA ALA A 341 13.10 64.50 -99.26
C ALA A 341 12.87 65.81 -100.04
N LYS A 342 12.88 66.96 -99.36
CA LYS A 342 12.77 68.28 -99.99
C LYS A 342 13.96 68.59 -100.90
N GLN A 343 15.17 68.18 -100.51
CA GLN A 343 16.38 68.35 -101.31
C GLN A 343 16.41 67.41 -102.51
N ALA A 344 15.96 66.16 -102.34
CA ALA A 344 15.77 65.21 -103.43
C ALA A 344 14.71 65.71 -104.42
N ASP A 345 13.59 66.26 -103.93
CA ASP A 345 12.56 66.90 -104.76
C ASP A 345 13.12 68.11 -105.51
N SER A 346 13.90 68.96 -104.84
CA SER A 346 14.59 70.09 -105.47
C SER A 346 15.61 69.63 -106.53
N GLN A 347 16.35 68.55 -106.28
CA GLN A 347 17.24 67.94 -107.28
C GLN A 347 16.46 67.34 -108.45
N MET A 348 15.31 66.75 -108.20
CA MET A 348 14.42 66.21 -109.24
C MET A 348 13.87 67.35 -110.12
N GLN A 349 13.46 68.47 -109.52
CA GLN A 349 13.05 69.67 -110.25
C GLN A 349 14.21 70.31 -111.03
N ALA A 350 15.41 70.38 -110.45
CA ALA A 350 16.60 70.92 -111.12
C ALA A 350 17.06 70.04 -112.30
N THR A 351 16.95 68.72 -112.17
CA THR A 351 17.26 67.77 -113.27
C THR A 351 16.17 67.77 -114.34
N SER A 352 14.89 67.92 -113.97
CA SER A 352 13.80 68.16 -114.93
C SER A 352 13.99 69.48 -115.70
N GLY A 353 14.37 70.57 -115.03
CA GLY A 353 14.66 71.86 -115.68
C GLY A 353 15.93 71.83 -116.53
N SER A 354 16.92 71.02 -116.16
CA SER A 354 18.12 70.78 -116.99
C SER A 354 17.81 69.90 -118.21
N ALA A 355 16.82 69.01 -118.13
CA ALA A 355 16.37 68.18 -119.25
C ALA A 355 15.48 68.93 -120.25
N GLU A 356 14.79 70.00 -119.84
CA GLU A 356 14.03 70.89 -120.73
C GLU A 356 14.90 71.99 -121.41
N SER A 357 16.17 72.10 -121.04
CA SER A 357 17.11 73.11 -121.58
C SER A 357 18.25 72.54 -122.43
N MET A 358 18.16 71.27 -122.81
CA MET A 358 18.93 70.65 -123.90
C MET A 358 18.02 70.38 -125.09
#